data_AF-A0A9D8L9N6-F1
#
_entry.id   AF-A0A9D8L9N6-F1
#
_cell.length_a   1.000
_cell.length_b   1.000
_cell.length_c   1.000
_cell.angle_alpha   90.00
_cell.angle_beta   90.00
_cell.angle_gamma   90.00
#
_symmetry.space_group_name_H-M   'P 1'
#
loop_
_entity.id
_entity.type
_entity.pdbx_description
1 polymer ?
#
loop_
_entity_poly.entity_id
_entity_poly.type
_entity_poly.pdbx_seq_one_letter_code
_entity_poly.pdbx_strand_id
1 'polypeptide(L)' 'MPVHTIPLNGRTTRHPKFTPEEAEALRVKGFRFSIYRPEEDEFRLSLPLQTIEDRVHGTLTIEQG' A
#
# COMPACT_ATOMS: atom_id res chain seq x y z
N MET A 1 8.05 11.86 -5.00
CA MET A 1 7.80 10.81 -3.98
C MET A 1 6.35 10.41 -4.11
N PRO A 2 6.04 9.17 -4.53
CA PRO A 2 4.67 8.77 -4.76
C PRO A 2 3.89 8.68 -3.43
N VAL A 3 2.67 9.22 -3.43
CA VAL A 3 1.74 9.22 -2.29
C VAL A 3 0.41 8.65 -2.74
N HIS A 4 -0.17 7.74 -1.97
CA HIS A 4 -1.47 7.17 -2.27
C HIS A 4 -2.25 6.82 -1.00
N THR A 5 -3.51 7.27 -0.94
CA THR A 5 -4.48 6.86 0.07
C THR A 5 -5.33 5.68 -0.41
N ILE A 6 -5.41 4.63 0.40
CA ILE A 6 -6.29 3.46 0.20
C ILE A 6 -7.28 3.34 1.37
N PRO A 7 -8.51 2.84 1.16
CA PRO A 7 -9.44 2.57 2.25
C PRO A 7 -8.99 1.35 3.06
N LEU A 8 -9.04 1.43 4.38
CA LEU A 8 -8.70 0.32 5.26
C LEU A 8 -9.79 -0.74 5.30
N ASN A 9 -11.07 -0.38 5.13
CA ASN A 9 -12.19 -1.33 5.14
C ASN A 9 -12.14 -2.32 6.34
N GLY A 10 -11.67 -1.86 7.51
CA GLY A 10 -11.51 -2.69 8.72
C GLY A 10 -10.19 -3.47 8.83
N ARG A 11 -9.25 -3.35 7.88
CA ARG A 11 -7.90 -3.95 7.92
C ARG A 11 -7.02 -3.23 8.96
N THR A 12 -6.13 -3.98 9.61
CA THR A 12 -5.13 -3.42 10.54
C THR A 12 -3.83 -3.09 9.82
N THR A 13 -3.19 -2.00 10.21
CA THR A 13 -2.07 -1.33 9.51
C THR A 13 -0.69 -1.92 9.77
N ARG A 14 -0.58 -2.94 10.63
CA ARG A 14 0.73 -3.51 11.00
C ARG A 14 1.44 -4.13 9.79
N HIS A 15 0.67 -4.69 8.86
CA HIS A 15 1.12 -5.16 7.55
C HIS A 15 -0.03 -4.95 6.55
N PRO A 16 -0.12 -3.80 5.87
CA PRO A 16 -1.16 -3.61 4.88
C PRO A 16 -1.01 -4.69 3.80
N LYS A 17 -1.97 -5.62 3.76
CA LYS A 17 -2.13 -6.53 2.64
C LYS A 17 -2.81 -5.75 1.53
N PHE A 18 -2.12 -5.65 0.41
CA PHE A 18 -2.66 -5.06 -0.81
C PHE A 18 -3.39 -6.13 -1.58
N THR A 19 -4.58 -5.79 -2.06
CA THR A 19 -5.23 -6.55 -3.14
C THR A 19 -4.45 -6.36 -4.45
N PRO A 20 -4.60 -7.26 -5.44
CA PRO A 20 -3.99 -7.10 -6.75
C PRO A 20 -4.32 -5.76 -7.42
N GLU A 21 -5.56 -5.28 -7.25
CA GLU A 21 -6.01 -4.00 -7.78
C GLU A 21 -5.30 -2.81 -7.10
N GLU A 22 -5.16 -2.84 -5.78
CA GLU A 22 -4.43 -1.83 -5.02
C GLU A 22 -2.93 -1.84 -5.37
N ALA A 23 -2.35 -3.03 -5.53
CA ALA A 23 -0.94 -3.20 -5.87
C ALA A 23 -0.65 -2.67 -7.29
N GLU A 24 -1.49 -2.97 -8.28
CA GLU A 24 -1.33 -2.43 -9.63
C GLU A 24 -1.54 -0.90 -9.62
N ALA A 25 -2.51 -0.37 -8.88
CA ALA A 25 -2.69 1.08 -8.74
C ALA A 25 -1.45 1.78 -8.16
N LEU A 26 -0.83 1.18 -7.14
CA LEU A 26 0.44 1.64 -6.57
C LEU A 26 1.58 1.55 -7.60
N ARG A 27 1.67 0.45 -8.34
CA ARG A 27 2.69 0.25 -9.37
C ARG A 27 2.60 1.30 -10.48
N VAL A 28 1.39 1.56 -10.98
CA VAL A 28 1.11 2.61 -11.98
C VAL A 28 1.45 4.01 -11.45
N LYS A 29 1.28 4.25 -10.15
CA LYS A 29 1.67 5.51 -9.49
C LYS A 29 3.18 5.64 -9.23
N GLY A 30 3.97 4.65 -9.61
CA GLY A 30 5.43 4.66 -9.47
C GLY A 30 5.94 4.24 -8.10
N PHE A 31 5.11 3.56 -7.29
CA PHE A 31 5.60 2.91 -6.09
C PHE A 31 6.53 1.75 -6.45
N ARG A 32 7.65 1.66 -5.74
CA ARG A 32 8.64 0.59 -5.84
C ARG A 32 8.22 -0.57 -4.96
N PHE A 33 8.29 -1.78 -5.51
CA PHE A 33 8.01 -3.02 -4.79
C PHE A 33 9.30 -3.78 -4.55
N SER A 34 9.44 -4.32 -3.33
CA SER A 34 10.47 -5.32 -3.01
C SER A 34 9.99 -6.73 -3.36
N ILE A 35 8.68 -6.96 -3.30
CA ILE A 35 8.01 -8.18 -3.75
C ILE A 35 6.75 -7.77 -4.53
N TYR A 36 6.63 -8.28 -5.77
CA TYR A 36 5.44 -8.11 -6.60
C TYR A 36 5.13 -9.46 -7.25
N ARG A 37 4.29 -10.27 -6.60
CA ARG A 37 3.89 -11.61 -7.05
C ARG A 37 2.36 -11.71 -7.08
N PRO A 38 1.73 -11.26 -8.18
CA PRO A 38 0.28 -11.31 -8.29
C PRO A 38 -0.28 -12.74 -8.27
N GLU A 39 0.48 -13.72 -8.73
CA GLU A 39 0.10 -15.14 -8.70
C GLU A 39 0.04 -15.75 -7.28
N GLU A 40 0.79 -15.20 -6.33
CA GLU A 40 0.87 -15.68 -4.93
C GLU A 40 0.11 -14.75 -3.95
N ASP A 41 -0.55 -13.70 -4.46
CA ASP A 41 -1.15 -12.61 -3.67
C ASP A 41 -0.14 -11.98 -2.67
N GLU A 42 1.14 -11.93 -3.06
CA GLU A 42 2.22 -11.38 -2.24
C GLU A 42 2.75 -10.07 -2.83
N PHE A 43 2.46 -8.98 -2.11
CA PHE A 43 2.89 -7.63 -2.48
C PHE A 43 3.57 -6.94 -1.30
N ARG A 44 4.80 -6.47 -1.49
CA ARG A 44 5.53 -5.67 -0.50
C ARG A 44 6.18 -4.47 -1.16
N LEU A 45 5.90 -3.30 -0.62
CA LEU A 45 6.56 -2.06 -1.02
C LEU A 45 8.02 -2.04 -0.54
N SER A 46 8.87 -1.36 -1.31
CA SER A 46 10.26 -1.10 -0.92
C SER A 46 10.34 -0.01 0.13
N LEU A 47 11.31 -0.13 1.03
CA LEU A 47 11.68 0.91 1.99
C LEU A 47 12.60 1.96 1.32
N PRO A 48 12.63 3.22 1.81
CA PRO A 48 11.84 3.75 2.91
C PRO A 48 10.39 4.03 2.49
N LEU A 49 9.44 3.71 3.37
CA LEU A 49 8.04 4.06 3.20
C LEU A 49 7.47 4.55 4.53
N GLN A 50 6.57 5.51 4.45
CA GLN A 50 5.82 6.05 5.57
C GLN A 50 4.34 5.74 5.38
N THR A 51 3.68 5.33 6.46
CA THR A 51 2.25 5.09 6.48
C THR A 51 1.58 6.01 7.50
N ILE A 52 0.44 6.58 7.11
CA ILE A 52 -0.39 7.45 7.94
C ILE A 52 -1.78 6.83 7.97
N GLU A 53 -2.17 6.33 9.15
CA GLU A 53 -3.48 5.73 9.40
C GLU A 53 -4.46 6.81 9.87
N ASP A 54 -5.56 6.99 9.13
CA ASP A 54 -6.70 7.78 9.56
C ASP A 54 -7.83 6.83 9.99
N ARG A 55 -7.98 6.68 11.31
CA ARG A 55 -9.03 5.84 11.91
C ARG A 55 -10.42 6.44 11.83
N VAL A 56 -10.53 7.76 11.71
CA VAL A 56 -11.83 8.46 11.65
C VAL A 56 -12.48 8.19 10.29
N HIS A 57 -11.69 8.29 9.23
CA HIS A 57 -12.14 8.04 7.86
C HIS A 57 -11.89 6.60 7.39
N GLY A 58 -11.18 5.79 8.19
CA GLY A 58 -10.83 4.43 7.85
C GLY A 58 -9.95 4.34 6.60
N THR A 59 -8.91 5.18 6.51
CA THR A 59 -8.00 5.21 5.37
C THR A 59 -6.54 5.05 5.79
N LEU A 60 -5.71 4.59 4.85
CA LEU A 60 -4.26 4.47 4.99
C LEU A 60 -3.61 5.26 3.86
N THR A 61 -2.86 6.29 4.21
CA THR A 61 -2.02 7.00 3.26
C THR A 61 -0.61 6.43 3.30
N ILE A 62 -0.07 6.12 2.13
CA ILE A 62 1.26 5.55 1.95
C ILE A 62 2.08 6.54 1.17
N GLU A 63 3.27 6.84 1.66
CA GLU A 63 4.26 7.70 1.03
C GLU A 63 5.56 6.92 0.88
N GLN A 64 6.19 6.97 -0.29
CA GLN A 64 7.48 6.34 -0.52
C GLN A 64 8.55 7.38 -0.88
N GLY A 65 9.63 7.39 -0.09
CA GLY A 65 10.79 8.26 -0.27
C GLY A 65 11.90 7.63 -1.10
#